data_AF-E5BGB5-F1
#
_entry.id   AF-E5BGB5-F1
#
_cell.length_a   1.000
_cell.length_b   1.000
_cell.length_c   1.000
_cell.angle_alpha   90.00
_cell.angle_beta   90.00
_cell.angle_gamma   90.00
#
_symmetry.space_group_name_H-M   'P 1'
#
loop_
_entity.id
_entity.type
_entity.pdbx_description
1 polymer ?
#
loop_
_entity_poly.entity_id
_entity_poly.type
_entity_poly.pdbx_seq_one_letter_code
_entity_poly.pdbx_strand_id
1 'polypeptide(L)'
;MNTRETIQKRVKTLETSIKREKAILQELESDKATIQRIEDLVEKGIALASDSHYASYDEWKLHLEKQVKRGERSLENLKIRKAELEAFRFYLEKVGA
;
A
#
# COMPACT_ATOMS: atom_id res chain seq x y z
N MET A 1 -3.03 28.60 -16.17
CA MET A 1 -3.67 27.31 -15.84
C MET A 1 -5.00 27.64 -15.16
N ASN A 2 -6.12 27.25 -15.75
CA ASN A 2 -7.44 27.49 -15.15
C ASN A 2 -7.85 26.35 -14.20
N THR A 3 -8.96 26.54 -13.48
CA THR A 3 -9.48 25.55 -12.51
C THR A 3 -9.71 24.19 -13.17
N ARG A 4 -10.28 24.16 -14.39
CA ARG A 4 -10.56 22.94 -15.13
C ARG A 4 -9.29 22.16 -15.48
N GLU A 5 -8.28 22.84 -16.03
CA GLU A 5 -6.98 22.25 -16.35
C GLU A 5 -6.28 21.69 -15.09
N THR A 6 -6.38 22.41 -13.98
CA THR A 6 -5.83 21.98 -12.68
C THR A 6 -6.47 20.67 -12.22
N ILE A 7 -7.80 20.59 -12.27
CA ILE A 7 -8.57 19.41 -11.87
C ILE A 7 -8.28 18.25 -12.82
N GLN A 8 -8.22 18.47 -14.14
CA GLN A 8 -7.87 17.43 -15.11
C GLN A 8 -6.47 16.84 -14.87
N LYS A 9 -5.48 17.68 -14.55
CA LYS A 9 -4.14 17.21 -14.17
C LYS A 9 -4.19 16.36 -12.91
N ARG A 10 -4.95 16.79 -11.90
CA ARG A 10 -5.11 16.07 -10.63
C ARG A 10 -5.79 14.71 -10.82
N VAL A 11 -6.85 14.64 -11.64
CA VAL A 11 -7.52 13.38 -12.02
C VAL A 11 -6.52 12.35 -12.55
N LYS A 12 -5.66 12.73 -13.50
CA LYS A 12 -4.63 11.83 -14.07
C LYS A 12 -3.67 11.29 -13.00
N THR A 13 -3.28 12.13 -12.03
CA THR A 13 -2.42 11.72 -10.91
C THR A 13 -3.14 10.76 -9.95
N LEU A 14 -4.42 11.00 -9.66
CA LEU A 14 -5.22 10.13 -8.81
C LEU A 14 -5.42 8.75 -9.44
N GLU A 15 -5.75 8.69 -10.74
CA GLU A 15 -5.89 7.42 -11.48
C GLU A 15 -4.60 6.60 -11.43
N THR A 16 -3.45 7.23 -11.62
CA THR A 16 -2.14 6.57 -11.53
C THR A 16 -1.86 6.04 -10.13
N SER A 17 -2.24 6.80 -9.10
CA SER A 17 -2.06 6.39 -7.71
C SER A 17 -2.94 5.18 -7.36
N ILE A 18 -4.19 5.18 -7.82
CA ILE A 18 -5.18 4.12 -7.54
C ILE A 18 -4.79 2.79 -8.20
N LYS A 19 -4.13 2.80 -9.36
CA LYS A 19 -3.62 1.58 -10.01
C LYS A 19 -2.68 0.75 -9.13
N ARG A 20 -2.03 1.36 -8.13
CA ARG A 20 -1.09 0.67 -7.21
C ARG A 20 -1.80 -0.15 -6.13
N GLU A 21 -3.10 0.01 -5.94
CA GLU A 21 -3.86 -0.65 -4.87
C GLU A 21 -3.68 -2.18 -4.87
N LYS A 22 -3.76 -2.80 -6.05
CA LYS A 22 -3.60 -4.25 -6.19
C LYS A 22 -2.22 -4.72 -5.73
N ALA A 23 -1.16 -4.01 -6.12
CA ALA A 23 0.20 -4.35 -5.73
C ALA A 23 0.38 -4.22 -4.21
N ILE A 24 -0.15 -3.16 -3.61
CA ILE A 24 -0.11 -2.96 -2.15
C ILE A 24 -0.83 -4.09 -1.42
N LEU A 25 -2.00 -4.52 -1.90
CA LEU A 25 -2.72 -5.65 -1.30
C LEU A 25 -1.93 -6.95 -1.38
N GLN A 26 -1.28 -7.22 -2.52
CA GLN A 26 -0.45 -8.42 -2.70
C GLN A 26 0.79 -8.40 -1.80
N GLU A 27 1.44 -7.25 -1.66
CA GLU A 27 2.58 -7.07 -0.73
C GLU A 27 2.14 -7.33 0.71
N LEU A 28 1.01 -6.75 1.14
CA LEU A 28 0.47 -6.97 2.49
C LEU A 28 0.14 -8.44 2.77
N GLU A 29 -0.45 -9.14 1.81
CA GLU A 29 -0.76 -10.57 1.93
C GLU A 29 0.52 -11.39 2.05
N SER A 30 1.52 -11.11 1.20
CA SER A 30 2.83 -11.76 1.22
C SER A 30 3.57 -11.52 2.54
N ASP A 31 3.59 -10.28 3.02
CA ASP A 31 4.24 -9.92 4.28
C ASP A 31 3.58 -10.62 5.48
N LYS A 32 2.24 -10.63 5.54
CA LYS A 32 1.49 -11.32 6.61
C LYS A 32 1.71 -12.83 6.57
N ALA A 33 1.71 -13.43 5.37
CA ALA A 33 2.01 -14.86 5.21
C ALA A 33 3.46 -15.18 5.65
N THR A 34 4.40 -14.28 5.38
CA THR A 34 5.80 -14.45 5.80
C THR A 34 5.94 -14.34 7.32
N ILE A 35 5.23 -13.41 7.97
CA ILE A 35 5.18 -13.32 9.45
C ILE A 35 4.67 -14.63 10.04
N GLN A 36 3.54 -15.15 9.55
CA GLN A 36 3.00 -16.44 10.01
C GLN A 36 4.02 -17.58 9.82
N ARG A 37 4.71 -17.60 8.68
CA ARG A 37 5.74 -18.60 8.41
C ARG A 37 6.91 -18.50 9.39
N ILE A 38 7.33 -17.29 9.76
CA ILE A 38 8.38 -17.07 10.75
C ILE A 38 7.94 -17.60 12.12
N GLU A 39 6.70 -17.33 12.53
CA GLU A 39 6.15 -17.83 13.79
C GLU A 39 6.19 -19.36 13.86
N ASP A 40 5.77 -20.05 12.80
CA ASP A 40 5.85 -21.52 12.71
C ASP A 40 7.30 -22.05 12.83
N LEU A 41 8.28 -21.33 12.26
CA LEU A 41 9.69 -21.72 12.32
C LEU A 41 10.23 -21.55 13.74
N VAL A 42 9.87 -20.46 14.41
CA VAL A 42 10.23 -20.21 15.81
C VAL A 42 9.62 -21.26 16.74
N GLU A 43 8.34 -21.59 16.56
CA GLU A 43 7.66 -22.63 17.36
C GLU A 43 8.32 -24.01 17.18
N LYS A 44 8.76 -24.33 15.95
CA LYS A 44 9.48 -25.57 15.64
C LYS A 44 10.95 -25.57 16.08
N GLY A 45 11.44 -24.47 16.67
CA GLY A 45 12.85 -24.33 17.06
C GLY A 45 13.82 -24.36 15.87
N ILE A 46 13.33 -24.04 14.66
CA ILE A 46 14.17 -23.99 13.47
C ILE A 46 14.99 -22.71 13.53
N ALA A 47 16.32 -22.84 13.44
CA ALA A 47 17.21 -21.69 13.41
C ALA A 47 17.07 -20.91 12.10
N LEU A 48 17.27 -19.59 12.17
CA LEU A 48 17.35 -18.75 10.99
C LEU A 48 18.53 -19.20 10.12
N ALA A 49 18.31 -19.24 8.80
CA ALA A 49 19.34 -19.64 7.85
C ALA A 49 20.55 -18.69 7.93
N SER A 50 21.75 -19.24 7.82
CA SER A 50 23.01 -18.48 7.97
C SER A 50 23.24 -17.45 6.86
N ASP A 51 22.56 -17.60 5.73
CA ASP A 51 22.57 -16.70 4.58
C ASP A 51 21.42 -15.67 4.61
N SER A 52 20.64 -15.63 5.70
CA SER A 52 19.61 -14.64 5.92
C SER A 52 20.18 -13.20 5.87
N HIS A 53 19.42 -12.30 5.25
CA HIS A 53 19.70 -10.86 5.28
C HIS A 53 19.38 -10.19 6.62
N TYR A 54 18.78 -10.94 7.56
CA TYR A 54 18.41 -10.48 8.90
C TYR A 54 19.21 -11.23 9.95
N ALA A 55 19.60 -10.55 11.02
CA ALA A 55 20.35 -11.13 12.14
C ALA A 55 19.47 -12.02 13.04
N SER A 56 18.16 -11.81 13.04
CA SER A 56 17.21 -12.63 13.81
C SER A 56 15.81 -12.65 13.18
N TYR A 57 14.99 -13.63 13.57
CA TYR A 57 13.57 -13.64 13.21
C TYR A 57 12.81 -12.42 13.75
N ASP A 58 13.20 -11.87 14.89
CA ASP A 58 12.56 -10.68 15.45
C ASP A 58 12.88 -9.42 14.65
N GLU A 59 14.12 -9.28 14.16
CA GLU A 59 14.47 -8.20 13.23
C GLU A 59 13.67 -8.30 11.93
N TRP A 60 13.56 -9.51 11.38
CA TRP A 60 12.79 -9.74 10.16
C TRP A 60 11.29 -9.44 10.36
N LYS A 61 10.68 -9.96 11.44
CA LYS A 61 9.28 -9.66 11.80
C LYS A 61 9.06 -8.16 11.96
N LEU A 62 9.93 -7.46 12.68
CA LEU A 62 9.82 -6.01 12.86
C LEU A 62 9.90 -5.24 11.53
N HIS A 63 10.72 -5.71 10.59
CA HIS A 63 10.77 -5.16 9.24
C HIS A 63 9.43 -5.36 8.51
N LEU A 64 8.92 -6.58 8.48
CA LEU A 64 7.64 -6.91 7.82
C LEU A 64 6.47 -6.16 8.45
N GLU A 65 6.39 -6.05 9.76
CA GLU A 65 5.37 -5.26 10.46
C GLU A 65 5.40 -3.78 10.05
N LYS A 66 6.59 -3.21 9.84
CA LYS A 66 6.72 -1.83 9.33
C LYS A 66 6.20 -1.72 7.89
N GLN A 67 6.44 -2.72 7.04
CA GLN A 67 5.89 -2.75 5.68
C GLN A 67 4.38 -2.89 5.70
N VAL A 68 3.84 -3.78 6.54
CA VAL A 68 2.40 -3.95 6.73
C VAL A 68 1.73 -2.63 7.13
N LYS A 69 2.26 -1.96 8.16
CA LYS A 69 1.72 -0.65 8.60
C LYS A 69 1.80 0.41 7.51
N ARG A 70 2.86 0.42 6.69
CA ARG A 70 3.01 1.36 5.56
C ARG A 70 2.00 1.06 4.44
N GLY A 71 1.78 -0.20 4.12
CA GLY A 71 0.80 -0.63 3.13
C GLY A 71 -0.63 -0.30 3.57
N GLU A 72 -0.98 -0.59 4.82
CA GLU A 72 -2.29 -0.27 5.40
C GLU A 72 -2.59 1.24 5.37
N ARG A 73 -1.62 2.07 5.78
CA ARG A 73 -1.73 3.53 5.65
C ARG A 73 -1.84 3.99 4.20
N SER A 74 -1.18 3.30 3.27
CA SER A 74 -1.28 3.61 1.84
C SER A 74 -2.68 3.28 1.29
N LEU A 75 -3.29 2.17 1.71
CA LEU A 75 -4.66 1.82 1.35
C LEU A 75 -5.67 2.81 1.92
N GLU A 76 -5.49 3.26 3.17
CA GLU A 76 -6.34 4.30 3.77
C GLU A 76 -6.28 5.61 2.96
N ASN A 77 -5.08 6.06 2.61
CA ASN A 77 -4.90 7.22 1.75
C ASN A 77 -5.50 7.03 0.35
N LEU A 78 -5.50 5.80 -0.18
CA LEU A 78 -6.13 5.50 -1.46
C LEU A 78 -7.66 5.62 -1.41
N LYS A 79 -8.29 5.30 -0.27
CA LYS A 79 -9.74 5.55 -0.09
C LYS A 79 -10.07 7.03 -0.25
N ILE A 80 -9.27 7.91 0.38
CA ILE A 80 -9.43 9.36 0.26
C ILE A 80 -9.23 9.80 -1.21
N ARG A 81 -8.20 9.29 -1.88
CA ARG A 81 -7.93 9.61 -3.29
C ARG A 81 -9.02 9.14 -4.25
N LYS A 82 -9.69 8.03 -3.96
CA LYS A 82 -10.84 7.55 -4.73
C LYS A 82 -12.04 8.49 -4.58
N ALA A 83 -12.34 8.90 -3.35
CA ALA A 83 -13.39 9.89 -3.10
C ALA A 83 -13.07 11.26 -3.76
N GLU A 84 -11.80 11.70 -3.69
CA GLU A 84 -11.31 12.90 -4.35
C GLU A 84 -11.49 12.81 -5.89
N LEU A 85 -11.16 11.65 -6.48
CA LEU A 85 -11.34 11.40 -7.91
C LEU A 85 -12.81 11.46 -8.33
N GLU A 86 -13.70 10.88 -7.54
CA GLU A 86 -15.15 10.92 -7.78
C GLU A 86 -15.68 12.36 -7.76
N ALA A 87 -15.32 13.14 -6.73
CA ALA A 87 -15.71 14.55 -6.60
C ALA A 87 -15.20 15.40 -7.79
N PHE A 88 -13.96 15.18 -8.23
CA PHE A 88 -13.41 15.90 -9.37
C PHE A 88 -14.03 15.50 -10.71
N ARG A 89 -14.34 14.23 -10.90
CA ARG A 89 -15.09 13.78 -12.09
C ARG A 89 -16.47 14.42 -12.13
N PHE A 90 -17.17 14.46 -11.00
CA PHE A 90 -18.46 15.15 -10.88
C PHE A 90 -18.35 16.64 -11.23
N TYR A 91 -17.35 17.36 -10.69
CA TYR A 91 -17.12 18.77 -11.03
C TYR A 91 -16.92 18.97 -12.53
N LEU A 92 -16.06 18.16 -13.16
CA LEU A 92 -15.77 18.26 -14.59
C LEU A 92 -16.99 17.95 -15.46
N GLU A 93 -17.91 17.12 -15.00
CA GLU A 93 -19.13 16.75 -15.73
C GLU A 93 -20.25 17.78 -15.56
N LYS A 94 -20.46 18.31 -14.35
CA LYS A 94 -21.66 19.09 -14.01
C LYS A 94 -21.45 20.60 -13.84
N VAL A 95 -20.23 21.01 -13.50
CA VAL A 95 -19.95 22.41 -13.08
C VAL A 95 -18.96 23.08 -14.01
N GLY A 96 -17.95 22.35 -14.49
CA GLY A 96 -16.89 22.89 -15.33
C GLY A 96 -17.22 23.03 -16.82
N ALA A 97 -18.51 23.07 -17.20
CA ALA A 97 -18.98 23.25 -18.58
C ALA A 97 -18.59 24.63 -19.13
#